data_AF-A0A8T1SD48-F1
#
_entry.id   AF-A0A8T1SD48-F1
#
_cell.length_a   1.000
_cell.length_b   1.000
_cell.length_c   1.000
_cell.angle_alpha   90.00
_cell.angle_beta   90.00
_cell.angle_gamma   90.00
#
_symmetry.space_group_name_H-M   'P 1'
#
loop_
_entity.id
_entity.type
_entity.pdbx_description
1 polymer ?
#
loop_
_entity_poly.entity_id
_entity_poly.type
_entity_poly.pdbx_seq_one_letter_code
_entity_poly.pdbx_strand_id
1 'polypeptide(L)'
;YFAQGEPRCTESSLGAGNHSSFWHRQGGSETKSRSQVRGTIAPVMARSSAFLPLLLFFLLPGVSPDCYTGTAEECDENMDFVPAHSLVGEGIDVTTLERTGDDVVDTSLWRRPNGLCTLCENRLQGRQHQRLPLAVADWKVHISCNWDLSSSVEESATAVGRALASDVNNDWQSELELREESLGPALGGSKSQLTSYAYQKELQDKYTFVHQEMPCVYYRLSLTQDPPLTPQFSRALRSLPPSYDSATYRPFLAKYGTHYVSQADLGGNVQQLTAILPGSAGRADSQPNQGAPRFTVLARPGLEPASSNAQSSNQSRQGLGSSLVPYMEKRIKVTGGDSDSKQLLSTKQDASSFSTWMASLRASPDLVSYSLMPIHTLVRPGDPRQEALRQAVKEYVAEQGHRKSCSGSCPQGGRADAFDPCKCSCSGNPLTNSMCCSRKWGMARLKVHVLRAEGLSGTPSCHRRLREVLLPRPGAADGHH
;
A
#
# COMPACT_ATOMS: atom_id res chain seq x y z
N TYR A 1 37.09 27.57 36.59
CA TYR A 1 37.44 28.90 36.09
C TYR A 1 36.80 29.06 34.72
N PHE A 2 35.84 29.94 34.40
CA PHE A 2 35.29 31.15 34.99
C PHE A 2 33.77 31.00 35.24
N ALA A 3 33.25 31.72 36.23
CA ALA A 3 31.83 32.03 36.33
C ALA A 3 31.70 33.55 36.55
N GLN A 4 31.03 34.23 35.64
CA GLN A 4 30.32 35.50 35.83
C GLN A 4 28.91 35.19 35.30
N GLY A 5 27.81 35.30 36.05
CA GLY A 5 27.39 36.44 36.86
C GLY A 5 26.24 37.11 36.12
N GLU A 6 25.01 36.64 36.32
CA GLU A 6 23.80 37.38 35.91
C GLU A 6 23.64 38.64 36.77
N PRO A 7 23.05 39.71 36.21
CA PRO A 7 22.17 40.59 36.95
C PRO A 7 20.72 40.48 36.45
N ARG A 8 19.77 40.46 37.38
CA ARG A 8 18.36 40.82 37.12
C ARG A 8 18.17 42.31 37.45
N CYS A 9 17.43 43.04 36.61
CA CYS A 9 16.16 43.69 36.96
C CYS A 9 15.58 44.51 35.78
N THR A 10 14.36 44.11 35.39
CA THR A 10 13.15 44.88 34.99
C THR A 10 13.12 46.04 33.99
N GLU A 11 12.12 45.90 33.10
CA GLU A 11 11.16 46.89 32.56
C GLU A 11 11.27 47.45 31.12
N SER A 12 10.33 46.95 30.30
CA SER A 12 9.40 47.69 29.43
C SER A 12 9.69 47.89 27.92
N SER A 13 8.80 47.26 27.14
CA SER A 13 8.01 47.83 26.03
C SER A 13 8.43 47.61 24.56
N LEU A 14 7.39 47.26 23.76
CA LEU A 14 7.18 47.38 22.31
C LEU A 14 7.89 46.32 21.42
N GLY A 15 7.27 45.59 20.49
CA GLY A 15 5.90 45.45 19.98
C GLY A 15 5.90 44.23 19.03
N ALA A 16 4.98 43.30 19.18
CA ALA A 16 3.83 43.05 18.29
C ALA A 16 4.18 42.67 16.83
N GLY A 17 3.82 41.42 16.46
CA GLY A 17 3.82 40.89 15.10
C GLY A 17 3.22 39.48 15.04
N ASN A 18 1.97 39.35 15.49
CA ASN A 18 1.15 38.12 15.36
C ASN A 18 0.47 38.09 13.98
N HIS A 19 0.50 36.94 13.31
CA HIS A 19 -0.50 36.56 12.31
C HIS A 19 -1.00 35.14 12.64
N SER A 20 -2.16 35.06 13.27
CA SER A 20 -2.99 33.85 13.32
C SER A 20 -4.41 34.23 12.89
N SER A 21 -4.90 33.53 11.88
CA SER A 21 -6.22 33.71 11.29
C SER A 21 -7.25 32.85 12.04
N PHE A 22 -8.22 33.52 12.65
CA PHE A 22 -9.40 32.91 13.27
C PHE A 22 -10.56 32.91 12.27
N TRP A 23 -11.20 31.75 12.11
CA TRP A 23 -12.54 31.65 11.51
C TRP A 23 -13.58 31.97 12.59
N HIS A 24 -14.55 32.85 12.28
CA HIS A 24 -15.78 32.95 13.06
C HIS A 24 -17.02 32.95 12.16
N ARG A 25 -17.92 32.05 12.56
CA ARG A 25 -19.30 31.84 12.13
C ARG A 25 -20.20 32.83 12.86
N GLN A 26 -21.13 33.49 12.16
CA GLN A 26 -22.40 33.96 12.73
C GLN A 26 -23.49 34.03 11.65
N GLY A 27 -24.71 33.67 12.05
CA GLY A 27 -25.94 33.80 11.27
C GLY A 27 -26.95 34.70 11.98
N GLY A 28 -28.01 35.05 11.23
CA GLY A 28 -29.23 35.77 11.66
C GLY A 28 -29.04 37.29 11.77
N SER A 29 -30.02 38.16 11.55
CA SER A 29 -31.43 38.10 11.14
C SER A 29 -31.89 39.56 10.99
N GLU A 30 -32.87 39.81 10.13
CA GLU A 30 -33.93 40.83 10.26
C GLU A 30 -33.80 42.32 9.81
N THR A 31 -34.65 42.63 8.82
CA THR A 31 -35.64 43.72 8.71
C THR A 31 -35.43 44.99 7.86
N LYS A 32 -36.37 45.10 6.90
CA LYS A 32 -37.16 46.25 6.40
C LYS A 32 -36.45 47.50 5.85
N SER A 33 -36.69 47.75 4.56
CA SER A 33 -37.48 48.93 4.15
C SER A 33 -38.16 48.72 2.80
N ARG A 34 -39.32 49.35 2.66
CA ARG A 34 -40.37 49.18 1.67
C ARG A 34 -40.38 50.42 0.77
N SER A 35 -40.35 50.24 -0.55
CA SER A 35 -40.94 51.21 -1.47
C SER A 35 -41.61 50.47 -2.62
N GLN A 36 -42.83 50.91 -2.89
CA GLN A 36 -43.85 50.24 -3.68
C GLN A 36 -44.09 51.13 -4.91
N VAL A 37 -43.82 50.62 -6.11
CA VAL A 37 -44.34 51.21 -7.36
C VAL A 37 -45.01 50.08 -8.15
N ARG A 38 -46.26 50.33 -8.48
CA ARG A 38 -47.24 49.41 -9.07
C ARG A 38 -47.20 49.61 -10.59
N GLY A 39 -46.93 48.55 -11.34
CA GLY A 39 -47.05 48.53 -12.80
C GLY A 39 -47.51 47.14 -13.25
N THR A 40 -48.71 47.07 -13.83
CA THR A 40 -49.41 45.84 -14.21
C THR A 40 -49.17 45.53 -15.68
N ILE A 41 -48.57 44.39 -16.04
CA ILE A 41 -48.63 43.79 -17.39
C ILE A 41 -48.66 42.24 -17.28
N ALA A 42 -49.47 41.62 -18.14
CA ALA A 42 -49.98 40.25 -18.21
C ALA A 42 -48.97 39.06 -18.18
N PRO A 43 -49.42 37.81 -17.89
CA PRO A 43 -48.55 36.65 -17.86
C PRO A 43 -48.35 36.08 -19.27
N VAL A 44 -47.09 35.96 -19.69
CA VAL A 44 -46.69 35.17 -20.87
C VAL A 44 -46.42 33.75 -20.41
N MET A 45 -47.24 32.79 -20.87
CA MET A 45 -46.94 31.37 -20.79
C MET A 45 -45.76 31.06 -21.71
N ALA A 46 -44.57 30.86 -21.14
CA ALA A 46 -43.44 30.28 -21.85
C ALA A 46 -43.53 28.75 -21.80
N ARG A 47 -43.81 28.16 -22.97
CA ARG A 47 -43.70 26.73 -23.23
C ARG A 47 -42.22 26.32 -23.18
N SER A 48 -41.82 25.52 -22.19
CA SER A 48 -40.53 24.84 -22.17
C SER A 48 -40.73 23.37 -22.53
N SER A 49 -40.82 23.09 -23.82
CA SER A 49 -40.83 21.74 -24.38
C SER A 49 -39.67 21.63 -25.37
N ALA A 50 -38.49 21.23 -24.89
CA ALA A 50 -37.41 20.58 -25.65
C ALA A 50 -36.08 20.59 -24.88
N PHE A 51 -35.92 19.73 -23.86
CA PHE A 51 -34.61 19.38 -23.31
C PHE A 51 -34.51 17.87 -23.01
N LEU A 52 -35.28 17.04 -23.72
CA LEU A 52 -35.29 15.59 -23.50
C LEU A 52 -34.46 14.70 -24.46
N PRO A 53 -33.76 15.14 -25.52
CA PRO A 53 -32.96 14.20 -26.31
C PRO A 53 -31.48 14.13 -25.87
N LEU A 54 -30.97 15.04 -25.05
CA LEU A 54 -29.54 15.04 -24.68
C LEU A 54 -29.20 14.11 -23.51
N LEU A 55 -30.18 13.74 -22.67
CA LEU A 55 -29.96 12.86 -21.53
C LEU A 55 -29.92 11.36 -21.91
N LEU A 56 -30.38 11.02 -23.12
CA LEU A 56 -30.38 9.65 -23.64
C LEU A 56 -29.02 9.19 -24.19
N PHE A 57 -28.10 10.12 -24.47
CA PHE A 57 -26.72 9.77 -24.87
C PHE A 57 -25.84 9.32 -23.70
N PHE A 58 -26.22 9.60 -22.45
CA PHE A 58 -25.52 9.14 -21.25
C PHE A 58 -25.96 7.75 -20.77
N LEU A 59 -26.96 7.14 -21.43
CA LEU A 59 -27.46 5.79 -21.12
C LEU A 59 -27.02 4.73 -22.14
N LEU A 60 -26.22 5.12 -23.15
CA LEU A 60 -25.55 4.13 -23.98
C LEU A 60 -24.38 3.57 -23.16
N PRO A 61 -24.34 2.25 -22.87
CA PRO A 61 -23.15 1.65 -22.28
C PRO A 61 -21.98 2.03 -23.18
N GLY A 62 -20.99 2.71 -22.60
CA GLY A 62 -19.85 3.23 -23.34
C GLY A 62 -19.16 2.08 -24.05
N VAL A 63 -19.43 1.93 -25.35
CA VAL A 63 -18.68 1.00 -26.18
C VAL A 63 -17.24 1.50 -26.13
N SER A 64 -16.33 0.68 -25.58
CA SER A 64 -14.92 1.02 -25.55
C SER A 64 -14.50 1.47 -26.96
N PRO A 65 -13.81 2.62 -27.11
CA PRO A 65 -13.42 3.11 -28.43
C PRO A 65 -12.51 2.11 -29.17
N ASP A 66 -11.93 1.16 -28.45
CA ASP A 66 -11.02 0.15 -28.98
C ASP A 66 -11.75 -1.12 -29.46
N CYS A 67 -13.07 -1.28 -29.23
CA CYS A 67 -13.81 -2.51 -29.52
C CYS A 67 -15.06 -2.32 -30.37
N TYR A 68 -15.40 -3.31 -31.19
CA TYR A 68 -16.62 -3.35 -32.00
C TYR A 68 -17.23 -4.76 -32.04
N THR A 69 -18.47 -4.85 -32.54
CA THR A 69 -19.14 -6.14 -32.76
C THR A 69 -18.79 -6.63 -34.17
N GLY A 70 -18.05 -7.74 -34.25
CA GLY A 70 -17.68 -8.38 -35.50
C GLY A 70 -18.82 -9.20 -36.11
N THR A 71 -18.78 -9.32 -37.44
CA THR A 71 -19.61 -10.23 -38.24
C THR A 71 -19.26 -11.69 -37.96
N ALA A 72 -20.14 -12.62 -38.33
CA ALA A 72 -19.88 -14.05 -38.11
C ALA A 72 -18.62 -14.52 -38.85
N GLU A 73 -18.38 -13.99 -40.04
CA GLU A 73 -17.21 -14.27 -40.87
C GLU A 73 -15.92 -13.76 -40.23
N GLU A 74 -15.88 -12.52 -39.73
CA GLU A 74 -14.73 -12.00 -38.97
C GLU A 74 -14.45 -12.84 -37.72
N CYS A 75 -15.51 -13.28 -37.03
CA CYS A 75 -15.40 -14.07 -35.82
C CYS A 75 -14.85 -15.49 -36.07
N ASP A 76 -14.94 -16.01 -37.30
CA ASP A 76 -14.40 -17.32 -37.72
C ASP A 76 -12.89 -17.28 -37.97
N GLU A 77 -12.29 -16.09 -38.13
CA GLU A 77 -10.84 -15.95 -38.32
C GLU A 77 -10.06 -16.42 -37.09
N ASN A 78 -8.83 -16.90 -37.28
CA ASN A 78 -7.98 -17.29 -36.15
C ASN A 78 -7.39 -16.04 -35.49
N MET A 79 -7.93 -15.68 -34.32
CA MET A 79 -7.53 -14.50 -33.55
C MET A 79 -7.26 -14.89 -32.10
N ASP A 80 -6.21 -14.29 -31.54
CA ASP A 80 -5.90 -14.38 -30.12
C ASP A 80 -6.89 -13.57 -29.29
N PHE A 81 -6.98 -13.90 -28.00
CA PHE A 81 -7.71 -13.06 -27.06
C PHE A 81 -6.91 -11.83 -26.66
N VAL A 82 -7.61 -10.81 -26.15
CA VAL A 82 -6.92 -9.69 -25.51
C VAL A 82 -6.04 -10.18 -24.34
N PRO A 83 -4.87 -9.56 -24.10
CA PRO A 83 -3.90 -10.05 -23.13
C PRO A 83 -4.49 -10.17 -21.72
N ALA A 84 -4.26 -11.32 -21.09
CA ALA A 84 -4.63 -11.60 -19.71
C ALA A 84 -6.12 -11.35 -19.35
N HIS A 85 -7.01 -11.55 -20.32
CA HIS A 85 -8.47 -11.46 -20.15
C HIS A 85 -9.03 -12.37 -19.04
N SER A 86 -8.36 -13.48 -18.73
CA SER A 86 -8.81 -14.43 -17.71
C SER A 86 -8.54 -13.96 -16.28
N LEU A 87 -7.74 -12.90 -16.08
CA LEU A 87 -7.42 -12.41 -14.74
C LEU A 87 -8.62 -11.73 -14.07
N VAL A 88 -9.56 -11.20 -14.85
CA VAL A 88 -10.85 -10.78 -14.31
C VAL A 88 -11.72 -12.03 -14.13
N GLY A 89 -12.31 -12.18 -12.95
CA GLY A 89 -13.08 -13.37 -12.60
C GLY A 89 -12.29 -14.53 -12.01
N GLU A 90 -10.97 -14.36 -11.86
CA GLU A 90 -10.14 -15.26 -11.06
C GLU A 90 -10.34 -15.01 -9.56
N GLY A 91 -10.28 -16.09 -8.76
CA GLY A 91 -10.40 -16.03 -7.32
C GLY A 91 -9.15 -15.43 -6.63
N ILE A 92 -9.37 -14.60 -5.62
CA ILE A 92 -8.32 -13.96 -4.80
C ILE A 92 -8.60 -14.20 -3.31
N ASP A 93 -7.56 -14.62 -2.59
CA ASP A 93 -7.53 -14.50 -1.13
C ASP A 93 -7.01 -13.09 -0.77
N VAL A 94 -7.90 -12.23 -0.29
CA VAL A 94 -7.57 -10.83 0.04
C VAL A 94 -6.51 -10.73 1.14
N THR A 95 -6.37 -11.77 1.98
CA THR A 95 -5.41 -11.80 3.08
C THR A 95 -3.99 -12.03 2.55
N THR A 96 -3.82 -12.78 1.47
CA THR A 96 -2.52 -12.99 0.82
C THR A 96 -2.27 -11.99 -0.31
N LEU A 97 -3.33 -11.41 -0.88
CA LEU A 97 -3.33 -10.65 -2.14
C LEU A 97 -2.79 -11.48 -3.32
N GLU A 98 -2.96 -12.80 -3.23
CA GLU A 98 -2.57 -13.74 -4.27
C GLU A 98 -3.82 -14.40 -4.86
N ARG A 99 -3.72 -14.72 -6.14
CA ARG A 99 -4.74 -15.48 -6.85
C ARG A 99 -4.71 -16.93 -6.39
N THR A 100 -5.87 -17.56 -6.33
CA THR A 100 -5.97 -18.97 -5.92
C THR A 100 -5.74 -19.94 -7.07
N GLY A 101 -5.75 -19.45 -8.33
CA GLY A 101 -5.46 -20.24 -9.53
C GLY A 101 -6.62 -21.12 -10.02
N ASP A 102 -7.78 -21.09 -9.35
CA ASP A 102 -9.02 -21.70 -9.83
C ASP A 102 -9.97 -20.59 -10.33
N ASP A 103 -10.39 -20.69 -11.60
CA ASP A 103 -11.29 -19.72 -12.22
C ASP A 103 -12.72 -19.85 -11.67
N VAL A 104 -13.25 -18.71 -11.21
CA VAL A 104 -14.60 -18.61 -10.65
C VAL A 104 -15.60 -18.27 -11.77
N VAL A 105 -15.20 -17.38 -12.67
CA VAL A 105 -15.95 -16.96 -13.86
C VAL A 105 -15.40 -17.65 -15.11
N ASP A 106 -16.30 -18.03 -16.02
CA ASP A 106 -15.94 -18.59 -17.31
C ASP A 106 -15.64 -17.49 -18.33
N THR A 107 -14.35 -17.22 -18.54
CA THR A 107 -13.87 -16.28 -19.56
C THR A 107 -13.53 -16.97 -20.89
N SER A 108 -13.88 -18.25 -21.06
CA SER A 108 -13.61 -18.99 -22.31
C SER A 108 -14.66 -18.76 -23.39
N LEU A 109 -15.87 -18.33 -22.99
CA LEU A 109 -16.96 -18.06 -23.91
C LEU A 109 -16.80 -16.67 -24.54
N TRP A 110 -16.79 -16.61 -25.87
CA TRP A 110 -16.58 -15.35 -26.63
C TRP A 110 -17.57 -15.15 -27.78
N ARG A 111 -18.18 -16.22 -28.27
CA ARG A 111 -19.14 -16.18 -29.38
C ARG A 111 -20.57 -16.17 -28.84
N ARG A 112 -21.38 -15.22 -29.33
CA ARG A 112 -22.79 -15.09 -28.98
C ARG A 112 -23.63 -16.14 -29.74
N PRO A 113 -24.85 -16.47 -29.27
CA PRO A 113 -25.73 -17.43 -29.94
C PRO A 113 -26.10 -17.05 -31.40
N ASN A 114 -26.04 -15.77 -31.75
CA ASN A 114 -26.28 -15.27 -33.10
C ASN A 114 -25.03 -15.33 -34.01
N GLY A 115 -23.95 -15.96 -33.57
CA GLY A 115 -22.69 -16.09 -34.32
C GLY A 115 -21.75 -14.89 -34.22
N LEU A 116 -22.20 -13.75 -33.68
CA LEU A 116 -21.39 -12.55 -33.53
C LEU A 116 -20.42 -12.65 -32.34
N CYS A 117 -19.37 -11.83 -32.36
CA CYS A 117 -18.39 -11.73 -31.28
C CYS A 117 -17.96 -10.28 -31.09
N THR A 118 -17.27 -9.99 -29.98
CA THR A 118 -16.67 -8.68 -29.74
C THR A 118 -15.18 -8.76 -30.09
N LEU A 119 -14.74 -7.86 -30.98
CA LEU A 119 -13.35 -7.75 -31.42
C LEU A 119 -12.79 -6.40 -30.96
N CYS A 120 -11.53 -6.38 -30.55
CA CYS A 120 -10.85 -5.18 -30.08
C CYS A 120 -9.52 -4.98 -30.81
N GLU A 121 -9.22 -3.74 -31.21
CA GLU A 121 -7.98 -3.37 -31.88
C GLU A 121 -6.89 -3.07 -30.84
N ASN A 122 -5.85 -3.90 -30.79
CA ASN A 122 -4.75 -3.70 -29.87
C ASN A 122 -3.60 -2.87 -30.47
N ARG A 123 -3.67 -1.55 -30.25
CA ARG A 123 -2.61 -0.61 -30.67
C ARG A 123 -1.24 -0.85 -30.04
N LEU A 124 -1.14 -1.62 -28.94
CA LEU A 124 0.14 -1.97 -28.32
C LEU A 124 0.79 -3.22 -28.90
N GLN A 125 0.05 -3.99 -29.71
CA GLN A 125 0.51 -5.21 -30.38
C GLN A 125 0.27 -5.12 -31.90
N GLY A 126 0.77 -4.05 -32.53
CA GLY A 126 0.73 -3.92 -33.98
C GLY A 126 -0.67 -3.73 -34.57
N ARG A 127 -1.64 -3.25 -33.77
CA ARG A 127 -3.04 -3.02 -34.20
C ARG A 127 -3.77 -4.29 -34.64
N GLN A 128 -3.40 -5.42 -34.05
CA GLN A 128 -4.09 -6.69 -34.29
C GLN A 128 -5.49 -6.69 -33.68
N HIS A 129 -6.44 -7.31 -34.38
CA HIS A 129 -7.77 -7.58 -33.85
C HIS A 129 -7.73 -8.79 -32.92
N GLN A 130 -8.23 -8.62 -31.70
CA GLN A 130 -8.20 -9.62 -30.65
C GLN A 130 -9.61 -9.85 -30.10
N ARG A 131 -9.90 -11.10 -29.71
CA ARG A 131 -11.19 -11.50 -29.17
C ARG A 131 -11.37 -11.02 -27.74
N LEU A 132 -12.55 -10.50 -27.43
CA LEU A 132 -12.98 -10.20 -26.07
C LEU A 132 -14.01 -11.24 -25.61
N PRO A 133 -13.81 -11.92 -24.47
CA PRO A 133 -14.80 -12.85 -23.92
C PRO A 133 -16.12 -12.17 -23.56
N LEU A 134 -17.21 -12.93 -23.56
CA LEU A 134 -18.56 -12.46 -23.20
C LEU A 134 -18.66 -11.98 -21.74
N ALA A 135 -17.85 -12.58 -20.86
CA ALA A 135 -17.79 -12.21 -19.44
C ALA A 135 -17.02 -10.89 -19.19
N VAL A 136 -16.29 -10.40 -20.19
CA VAL A 136 -15.38 -9.25 -20.06
C VAL A 136 -15.97 -8.03 -20.76
N ALA A 137 -15.88 -6.88 -20.09
CA ALA A 137 -16.33 -5.58 -20.56
C ALA A 137 -15.20 -4.54 -20.45
N ASP A 138 -15.48 -3.36 -21.02
CA ASP A 138 -14.68 -2.13 -20.90
C ASP A 138 -13.18 -2.29 -21.21
N TRP A 139 -12.80 -3.29 -22.00
CA TRP A 139 -11.41 -3.49 -22.39
C TRP A 139 -10.92 -2.29 -23.19
N LYS A 140 -9.79 -1.73 -22.79
CA LYS A 140 -9.15 -0.62 -23.49
C LYS A 140 -7.66 -0.57 -23.24
N VAL A 141 -6.95 0.05 -24.17
CA VAL A 141 -5.54 0.42 -23.96
C VAL A 141 -5.46 1.65 -23.06
N HIS A 142 -5.01 1.45 -21.83
CA HIS A 142 -4.84 2.48 -20.80
C HIS A 142 -3.38 2.54 -20.35
N ILE A 143 -2.61 3.46 -20.92
CA ILE A 143 -1.19 3.59 -20.62
C ILE A 143 -1.01 4.54 -19.43
N SER A 144 -0.54 4.01 -18.31
CA SER A 144 -0.09 4.77 -17.15
C SER A 144 1.25 4.21 -16.69
N CYS A 145 2.32 4.64 -17.38
CA CYS A 145 3.69 4.19 -17.16
C CYS A 145 4.64 5.39 -17.24
N ASN A 146 4.97 5.97 -16.09
CA ASN A 146 6.08 6.91 -15.95
C ASN A 146 7.36 6.24 -15.44
N TRP A 147 7.26 4.98 -14.97
CA TRP A 147 8.36 4.27 -14.30
C TRP A 147 8.93 5.08 -13.14
N ASP A 148 8.10 5.90 -12.50
CA ASP A 148 8.52 6.67 -11.34
C ASP A 148 8.61 5.76 -10.12
N LEU A 149 9.68 5.95 -9.34
CA LEU A 149 9.87 5.21 -8.10
C LEU A 149 9.00 5.83 -7.00
N SER A 150 8.00 5.09 -6.56
CA SER A 150 7.29 5.38 -5.32
C SER A 150 8.09 4.80 -4.15
N SER A 151 8.16 5.52 -3.03
CA SER A 151 8.83 5.07 -1.81
C SER A 151 8.07 5.53 -0.58
N SER A 152 7.82 4.60 0.34
CA SER A 152 7.24 4.86 1.65
C SER A 152 8.04 4.19 2.76
N VAL A 153 7.80 4.61 4.00
CA VAL A 153 8.44 4.07 5.19
C VAL A 153 7.35 3.52 6.10
N GLU A 154 7.41 2.21 6.35
CA GLU A 154 6.46 1.48 7.17
C GLU A 154 7.09 1.13 8.51
N GLU A 155 6.43 1.57 9.59
CA GLU A 155 6.95 1.39 10.95
C GLU A 155 6.61 0.03 11.56
N SER A 156 5.79 -0.78 10.87
CA SER A 156 5.41 -2.12 11.30
C SER A 156 5.03 -3.04 10.13
N ALA A 157 4.99 -4.34 10.37
CA ALA A 157 4.49 -5.32 9.40
C ALA A 157 3.01 -5.11 9.07
N THR A 158 2.22 -4.63 10.02
CA THR A 158 0.82 -4.27 9.80
C THR A 158 0.71 -3.06 8.86
N ALA A 159 1.60 -2.08 8.98
CA ALA A 159 1.67 -0.97 8.03
C ALA A 159 2.09 -1.44 6.63
N VAL A 160 3.05 -2.37 6.52
CA VAL A 160 3.40 -3.04 5.25
C VAL A 160 2.19 -3.72 4.62
N GLY A 161 1.41 -4.49 5.38
CA GLY A 161 0.20 -5.14 4.88
C GLY A 161 -0.84 -4.15 4.34
N ARG A 162 -1.04 -3.03 5.04
CA ARG A 162 -1.93 -1.94 4.60
C ARG A 162 -1.43 -1.27 3.31
N ALA A 163 -0.13 -1.02 3.21
CA ALA A 163 0.47 -0.44 1.99
C ALA A 163 0.24 -1.36 0.78
N LEU A 164 0.46 -2.67 0.92
CA LEU A 164 0.21 -3.63 -0.16
C LEU A 164 -1.28 -3.77 -0.51
N ALA A 165 -2.18 -3.68 0.48
CA ALA A 165 -3.61 -3.74 0.24
C ALA A 165 -4.15 -2.51 -0.51
N SER A 166 -3.36 -1.44 -0.66
CA SER A 166 -3.75 -0.25 -1.43
C SER A 166 -3.84 -0.50 -2.94
N ASP A 167 -3.30 -1.62 -3.44
CA ASP A 167 -3.49 -2.08 -4.82
C ASP A 167 -4.96 -2.47 -5.12
N VAL A 168 -5.77 -2.67 -4.07
CA VAL A 168 -7.21 -2.95 -4.16
C VAL A 168 -8.01 -1.64 -4.21
N ASN A 169 -8.45 -1.27 -5.42
CA ASN A 169 -9.06 0.02 -5.76
C ASN A 169 -10.57 0.11 -5.48
N ASN A 170 -11.06 -0.56 -4.44
CA ASN A 170 -12.45 -0.41 -3.99
C ASN A 170 -12.60 -0.78 -2.52
N ASP A 171 -13.76 -0.44 -1.94
CA ASP A 171 -14.13 -0.88 -0.60
C ASP A 171 -14.58 -2.36 -0.62
N TRP A 172 -13.61 -3.25 -0.72
CA TRP A 172 -13.81 -4.70 -0.68
C TRP A 172 -14.39 -5.18 0.66
N GLN A 173 -14.39 -4.35 1.71
CA GLN A 173 -14.88 -4.69 3.05
C GLN A 173 -16.35 -4.33 3.26
N SER A 174 -16.89 -3.39 2.48
CA SER A 174 -18.23 -2.81 2.63
C SER A 174 -19.33 -3.83 2.90
N GLU A 175 -19.36 -4.94 2.17
CA GLU A 175 -20.38 -5.99 2.32
C GLU A 175 -20.08 -6.97 3.46
N LEU A 176 -18.87 -7.03 3.99
CA LEU A 176 -18.50 -7.99 5.05
C LEU A 176 -18.81 -7.48 6.46
N GLU A 177 -19.32 -6.24 6.59
CA GLU A 177 -19.61 -5.60 7.89
C GLU A 177 -18.40 -5.67 8.85
N LEU A 178 -17.20 -5.56 8.29
CA LEU A 178 -15.96 -5.45 9.02
C LEU A 178 -15.84 -3.99 9.47
N ARG A 179 -16.09 -3.70 10.75
CA ARG A 179 -16.11 -2.31 11.26
C ARG A 179 -14.71 -1.69 11.28
N GLU A 180 -14.48 -0.70 10.41
CA GLU A 180 -13.22 0.05 10.26
C GLU A 180 -12.67 0.64 11.57
N GLU A 181 -13.53 1.16 12.46
CA GLU A 181 -13.13 1.79 13.73
C GLU A 181 -12.48 0.82 14.75
N SER A 182 -12.37 -0.47 14.42
CA SER A 182 -11.84 -1.54 15.27
C SER A 182 -10.66 -2.33 14.69
N LEU A 183 -10.19 -1.99 13.48
CA LEU A 183 -9.30 -2.85 12.68
C LEU A 183 -7.81 -2.64 12.98
N GLY A 184 -7.42 -2.72 14.25
CA GLY A 184 -6.01 -2.84 14.62
C GLY A 184 -5.11 -3.61 13.61
N PRO A 185 -5.49 -4.82 13.15
CA PRO A 185 -4.76 -5.57 12.13
C PRO A 185 -4.97 -5.10 10.68
N ALA A 186 -3.93 -5.29 9.86
CA ALA A 186 -4.06 -5.32 8.41
C ALA A 186 -4.91 -6.55 8.07
N LEU A 187 -6.10 -6.36 7.50
CA LEU A 187 -6.95 -7.46 7.06
C LEU A 187 -6.52 -7.95 5.68
N GLY A 188 -6.48 -7.02 4.72
CA GLY A 188 -5.91 -7.24 3.39
C GLY A 188 -4.39 -7.31 3.45
N GLY A 189 -3.78 -8.22 2.68
CA GLY A 189 -2.32 -8.35 2.58
C GLY A 189 -1.61 -8.88 3.83
N SER A 190 -2.35 -9.21 4.88
CA SER A 190 -1.84 -9.68 6.18
C SER A 190 -0.96 -10.93 6.11
N LYS A 191 -1.19 -11.79 5.14
CA LYS A 191 -0.45 -13.02 4.84
C LYS A 191 0.36 -12.95 3.55
N SER A 192 0.45 -11.78 2.92
CA SER A 192 1.27 -11.60 1.73
C SER A 192 2.74 -11.95 2.00
N GLN A 193 3.50 -12.28 0.96
CA GLN A 193 4.91 -12.66 1.08
C GLN A 193 5.75 -11.57 1.78
N LEU A 194 5.57 -10.31 1.37
CA LEU A 194 6.32 -9.17 1.92
C LEU A 194 5.89 -8.85 3.36
N THR A 195 4.60 -8.95 3.68
CA THR A 195 4.11 -8.76 5.06
C THR A 195 4.57 -9.89 5.99
N SER A 196 4.55 -11.14 5.52
CA SER A 196 5.08 -12.28 6.28
C SER A 196 6.57 -12.13 6.57
N TYR A 197 7.35 -11.61 5.62
CA TYR A 197 8.75 -11.26 5.85
C TYR A 197 8.90 -10.14 6.90
N ALA A 198 8.07 -9.11 6.83
CA ALA A 198 8.08 -8.04 7.84
C ALA A 198 7.75 -8.58 9.24
N TYR A 199 6.75 -9.46 9.37
CA TYR A 199 6.42 -10.12 10.63
C TYR A 199 7.60 -10.94 11.18
N GLN A 200 8.31 -11.69 10.33
CA GLN A 200 9.50 -12.44 10.73
C GLN A 200 10.60 -11.52 11.27
N LYS A 201 10.78 -10.34 10.67
CA LYS A 201 11.79 -9.36 11.11
C LYS A 201 11.42 -8.74 12.46
N GLU A 202 10.16 -8.39 12.66
CA GLU A 202 9.69 -7.86 13.94
C GLU A 202 9.76 -8.84 15.11
N LEU A 203 9.72 -10.15 14.82
CA LEU A 203 9.97 -11.17 15.86
C LEU A 203 11.42 -11.19 16.33
N GLN A 204 12.37 -10.72 15.50
CA GLN A 204 13.79 -10.69 15.80
C GLN A 204 14.19 -9.43 16.57
N ASP A 205 13.75 -8.26 16.10
CA ASP A 205 14.02 -6.96 16.72
C ASP A 205 13.01 -5.92 16.19
N LYS A 206 13.09 -4.68 16.68
CA LYS A 206 12.33 -3.55 16.15
C LYS A 206 12.92 -3.08 14.82
N TYR A 207 12.33 -3.52 13.71
CA TYR A 207 12.68 -3.05 12.36
C TYR A 207 11.78 -1.90 11.90
N THR A 208 12.30 -1.10 10.97
CA THR A 208 11.52 -0.21 10.11
C THR A 208 11.69 -0.69 8.67
N PHE A 209 10.64 -0.58 7.87
CA PHE A 209 10.65 -1.08 6.50
C PHE A 209 10.58 0.08 5.52
N VAL A 210 11.36 0.00 4.46
CA VAL A 210 11.23 0.92 3.33
C VAL A 210 10.63 0.13 2.18
N HIS A 211 9.41 0.51 1.80
CA HIS A 211 8.68 -0.08 0.68
C HIS A 211 8.86 0.83 -0.53
N GLN A 212 9.28 0.24 -1.63
CA GLN A 212 9.55 0.94 -2.88
C GLN A 212 8.87 0.19 -4.02
N GLU A 213 8.28 0.91 -4.96
CA GLU A 213 7.61 0.28 -6.09
C GLU A 213 7.66 1.09 -7.38
N MET A 214 7.48 0.38 -8.50
CA MET A 214 7.49 0.94 -9.85
C MET A 214 6.39 0.27 -10.70
N PRO A 215 5.13 0.72 -10.58
CA PRO A 215 4.03 0.21 -11.36
C PRO A 215 4.02 0.79 -12.78
N CYS A 216 3.51 0.01 -13.74
CA CYS A 216 3.26 0.42 -15.12
C CYS A 216 2.03 -0.32 -15.64
N VAL A 217 0.99 0.42 -16.03
CA VAL A 217 -0.27 -0.11 -16.54
C VAL A 217 -0.38 0.11 -18.06
N TYR A 218 -0.85 -0.90 -18.79
CA TYR A 218 -1.07 -0.88 -20.24
C TYR A 218 -2.53 -1.08 -20.65
N TYR A 219 -3.28 -1.88 -19.91
CA TYR A 219 -4.67 -2.22 -20.24
C TYR A 219 -5.57 -2.07 -19.02
N ARG A 220 -6.84 -1.78 -19.27
CA ARG A 220 -7.91 -1.82 -18.26
C ARG A 220 -9.06 -2.66 -18.80
N LEU A 221 -9.67 -3.48 -17.96
CA LEU A 221 -10.87 -4.26 -18.28
C LEU A 221 -11.68 -4.55 -17.01
N SER A 222 -12.95 -4.93 -17.18
CA SER A 222 -13.89 -5.25 -16.11
C SER A 222 -14.68 -6.52 -16.44
N LEU A 223 -15.36 -7.07 -15.43
CA LEU A 223 -16.39 -8.07 -15.66
C LEU A 223 -17.72 -7.43 -16.01
N THR A 224 -18.55 -8.16 -16.76
CA THR A 224 -19.97 -7.84 -16.90
C THR A 224 -20.71 -8.04 -15.58
N GLN A 225 -21.93 -7.50 -15.47
CA GLN A 225 -22.71 -7.53 -14.22
C GLN A 225 -23.08 -8.95 -13.76
N ASP A 226 -23.46 -9.82 -14.70
CA ASP A 226 -23.86 -11.21 -14.45
C ASP A 226 -22.95 -12.17 -15.24
N PRO A 227 -21.68 -12.34 -14.83
CA PRO A 227 -20.74 -13.15 -15.58
C PRO A 227 -21.09 -14.65 -15.43
N PRO A 228 -20.94 -15.45 -16.50
CA PRO A 228 -21.15 -16.89 -16.42
C PRO A 228 -20.12 -17.53 -15.49
N LEU A 229 -20.56 -18.42 -14.61
CA LEU A 229 -19.67 -19.14 -13.69
C LEU A 229 -19.07 -20.38 -14.33
N THR A 230 -17.86 -20.77 -13.93
CA THR A 230 -17.29 -22.04 -14.39
C THR A 230 -18.15 -23.23 -13.94
N PRO A 231 -18.24 -24.31 -14.72
CA PRO A 231 -18.99 -25.51 -14.32
C PRO A 231 -18.45 -26.16 -13.04
N GLN A 232 -17.16 -26.00 -12.78
CA GLN A 232 -16.52 -26.52 -11.58
C GLN A 232 -16.92 -25.72 -10.34
N PHE A 233 -16.80 -24.38 -10.39
CA PHE A 233 -17.22 -23.51 -9.30
C PHE A 233 -18.71 -23.64 -9.01
N SER A 234 -19.55 -23.67 -10.05
CA SER A 234 -20.99 -23.87 -9.93
C SER A 234 -21.36 -25.17 -9.22
N ARG A 235 -20.62 -26.27 -9.46
CA ARG A 235 -20.81 -27.54 -8.74
C ARG A 235 -20.36 -27.45 -7.29
N ALA A 236 -19.22 -26.82 -7.04
CA ALA A 236 -18.70 -26.61 -5.69
C ALA A 236 -19.68 -25.79 -4.83
N LEU A 237 -20.20 -24.69 -5.36
CA LEU A 237 -21.22 -23.88 -4.68
C LEU A 237 -22.47 -24.69 -4.31
N ARG A 238 -22.98 -25.52 -5.23
CA ARG A 238 -24.15 -26.37 -4.96
C ARG A 238 -23.89 -27.45 -3.91
N SER A 239 -22.63 -27.85 -3.72
CA SER A 239 -22.24 -28.85 -2.72
C SER A 239 -22.08 -28.28 -1.31
N LEU A 240 -22.02 -26.95 -1.16
CA LEU A 240 -21.96 -26.33 0.16
C LEU A 240 -23.27 -26.53 0.94
N PRO A 241 -23.20 -26.80 2.25
CA PRO A 241 -24.39 -26.86 3.09
C PRO A 241 -25.04 -25.47 3.18
N PRO A 242 -26.37 -25.38 3.30
CA PRO A 242 -27.07 -24.10 3.37
C PRO A 242 -26.77 -23.29 4.64
N SER A 243 -26.39 -23.97 5.72
CA SER A 243 -25.93 -23.35 6.97
C SER A 243 -24.41 -23.29 7.01
N TYR A 244 -23.88 -22.20 7.56
CA TYR A 244 -22.43 -22.04 7.73
C TYR A 244 -21.83 -23.14 8.62
N ASP A 245 -20.83 -23.83 8.08
CA ASP A 245 -19.95 -24.76 8.79
C ASP A 245 -18.49 -24.46 8.41
N SER A 246 -17.68 -24.05 9.38
CA SER A 246 -16.30 -23.63 9.15
C SER A 246 -15.44 -24.72 8.50
N ALA A 247 -15.66 -25.99 8.87
CA ALA A 247 -14.89 -27.12 8.35
C ALA A 247 -15.12 -27.36 6.85
N THR A 248 -16.33 -27.06 6.35
CA THR A 248 -16.67 -27.21 4.93
C THR A 248 -16.36 -25.95 4.12
N TYR A 249 -16.60 -24.77 4.68
CA TYR A 249 -16.44 -23.50 3.97
C TYR A 249 -14.97 -23.05 3.86
N ARG A 250 -14.10 -23.36 4.83
CA ARG A 250 -12.69 -22.96 4.75
C ARG A 250 -11.94 -23.58 3.57
N PRO A 251 -12.04 -24.91 3.29
CA PRO A 251 -11.44 -25.49 2.09
C PRO A 251 -11.98 -24.87 0.80
N PHE A 252 -13.27 -24.48 0.77
CA PHE A 252 -13.86 -23.78 -0.36
C PHE A 252 -13.20 -22.41 -0.59
N LEU A 253 -13.05 -21.60 0.46
CA LEU A 253 -12.38 -20.29 0.39
C LEU A 253 -10.88 -20.43 0.06
N ALA A 254 -10.20 -21.43 0.59
CA ALA A 254 -8.79 -21.70 0.27
C ALA A 254 -8.59 -22.04 -1.22
N LYS A 255 -9.60 -22.63 -1.86
CA LYS A 255 -9.56 -23.02 -3.26
C LYS A 255 -9.98 -21.89 -4.22
N TYR A 256 -11.11 -21.24 -3.95
CA TYR A 256 -11.71 -20.25 -4.86
C TYR A 256 -11.45 -18.80 -4.44
N GLY A 257 -10.81 -18.59 -3.29
CA GLY A 257 -10.56 -17.28 -2.73
C GLY A 257 -11.73 -16.76 -1.89
N THR A 258 -11.49 -15.61 -1.30
CA THR A 258 -12.47 -14.82 -0.54
C THR A 258 -13.27 -13.87 -1.43
N HIS A 259 -12.64 -13.46 -2.53
CA HIS A 259 -13.13 -12.48 -3.49
C HIS A 259 -12.77 -12.96 -4.89
N TYR A 260 -13.26 -12.27 -5.91
CA TYR A 260 -12.82 -12.40 -7.29
C TYR A 260 -12.56 -11.02 -7.88
N VAL A 261 -11.70 -10.97 -8.91
CA VAL A 261 -11.35 -9.71 -9.58
C VAL A 261 -12.52 -9.24 -10.44
N SER A 262 -13.10 -8.08 -10.13
CA SER A 262 -14.19 -7.47 -10.90
C SER A 262 -13.72 -6.43 -11.90
N GLN A 263 -12.60 -5.77 -11.62
CA GLN A 263 -11.93 -4.82 -12.53
C GLN A 263 -10.42 -4.97 -12.38
N ALA A 264 -9.69 -4.85 -13.47
CA ALA A 264 -8.24 -4.98 -13.48
C ALA A 264 -7.57 -3.87 -14.29
N ASP A 265 -6.54 -3.28 -13.69
CA ASP A 265 -5.49 -2.53 -14.37
C ASP A 265 -4.27 -3.43 -14.53
N LEU A 266 -3.98 -3.74 -15.79
CA LEU A 266 -3.02 -4.75 -16.19
C LEU A 266 -1.71 -4.15 -16.71
N GLY A 267 -0.60 -4.71 -16.27
CA GLY A 267 0.74 -4.35 -16.73
C GLY A 267 1.83 -5.06 -15.93
N GLY A 268 2.72 -4.31 -15.29
CA GLY A 268 3.74 -4.86 -14.42
C GLY A 268 4.08 -3.96 -13.24
N ASN A 269 4.53 -4.57 -12.14
CA ASN A 269 5.01 -3.86 -10.96
C ASN A 269 6.25 -4.57 -10.40
N VAL A 270 7.20 -3.80 -9.88
CA VAL A 270 8.32 -4.30 -9.09
C VAL A 270 8.27 -3.65 -7.73
N GLN A 271 8.05 -4.44 -6.69
CA GLN A 271 8.01 -3.99 -5.31
C GLN A 271 9.25 -4.49 -4.57
N GLN A 272 9.94 -3.60 -3.84
CA GLN A 272 11.06 -3.92 -2.97
C GLN A 272 10.73 -3.52 -1.54
N LEU A 273 10.93 -4.43 -0.59
CA LEU A 273 10.83 -4.16 0.83
C LEU A 273 12.19 -4.35 1.47
N THR A 274 12.74 -3.29 2.05
CA THR A 274 14.03 -3.33 2.77
C THR A 274 13.80 -3.18 4.27
N ALA A 275 14.28 -4.14 5.04
CA ALA A 275 14.22 -4.11 6.50
C ALA A 275 15.46 -3.38 7.04
N ILE A 276 15.23 -2.33 7.83
CA ILE A 276 16.27 -1.48 8.42
C ILE A 276 16.18 -1.61 9.94
N LEU A 277 17.31 -1.96 10.57
CA LEU A 277 17.42 -1.91 12.02
C LEU A 277 17.73 -0.46 12.45
N PRO A 278 16.86 0.23 13.22
CA PRO A 278 17.06 1.63 13.59
C PRO A 278 18.37 1.91 14.37
N GLY A 279 18.88 0.91 15.11
CA GLY A 279 20.13 1.02 15.88
C GLY A 279 21.42 0.86 15.05
N SER A 280 21.37 0.23 13.88
CA SER A 280 22.56 0.01 13.04
C SER A 280 22.89 1.21 12.14
N ALA A 281 21.93 2.12 11.89
CA ALA A 281 22.18 3.35 11.14
C ALA A 281 23.22 4.26 11.82
N GLY A 282 23.36 4.18 13.15
CA GLY A 282 24.37 4.91 13.92
C GLY A 282 25.77 4.29 13.91
N ARG A 283 26.01 3.15 13.23
CA ARG A 283 27.37 2.59 13.04
C ARG A 283 28.10 3.21 11.84
N ALA A 284 27.38 3.84 10.92
CA ALA A 284 27.96 4.47 9.76
C ALA A 284 28.45 5.89 10.12
N ASP A 285 29.68 5.98 10.61
CA ASP A 285 30.36 7.24 10.93
C ASP A 285 30.81 8.01 9.67
N SER A 286 30.11 7.83 8.53
CA SER A 286 30.49 8.38 7.24
C SER A 286 29.28 8.82 6.41
N GLN A 287 29.15 10.15 6.28
CA GLN A 287 28.31 10.92 5.35
C GLN A 287 26.77 10.68 5.37
N PRO A 288 25.96 11.74 5.58
CA PRO A 288 24.48 11.66 5.62
C PRO A 288 23.81 11.06 4.38
N ASN A 289 24.50 11.00 3.23
CA ASN A 289 23.93 10.62 1.93
C ASN A 289 24.29 9.19 1.47
N GLN A 290 25.07 8.41 2.22
CA GLN A 290 25.53 7.08 1.77
C GLN A 290 24.70 5.90 2.32
N GLY A 291 23.76 6.13 3.25
CA GLY A 291 23.06 5.08 3.99
C GLY A 291 21.61 4.80 3.58
N ALA A 292 21.06 5.50 2.58
CA ALA A 292 19.67 5.29 2.17
C ALA A 292 19.51 3.95 1.41
N PRO A 293 18.41 3.20 1.65
CA PRO A 293 18.12 1.99 0.90
C PRO A 293 17.94 2.33 -0.59
N ARG A 294 18.75 1.71 -1.44
CA ARG A 294 18.69 1.87 -2.89
C ARG A 294 17.71 0.87 -3.49
N PHE A 295 16.93 1.33 -4.46
CA PHE A 295 16.10 0.44 -5.26
C PHE A 295 17.01 -0.38 -6.19
N THR A 296 17.06 -1.70 -5.99
CA THR A 296 18.12 -2.53 -6.57
C THR A 296 18.08 -2.54 -8.09
N VAL A 297 16.87 -2.57 -8.65
CA VAL A 297 16.66 -2.66 -10.09
C VAL A 297 17.14 -1.39 -10.83
N LEU A 298 17.16 -0.26 -10.14
CA LEU A 298 17.66 1.02 -10.66
C LEU A 298 19.11 1.32 -10.27
N ALA A 299 19.82 0.38 -9.63
CA ALA A 299 21.23 0.55 -9.28
C ALA A 299 22.13 0.51 -10.55
N ARG A 300 22.09 1.59 -11.33
CA ARG A 300 23.02 1.90 -12.44
C ARG A 300 23.74 3.22 -12.15
N PRO A 301 24.97 3.40 -12.64
CA PRO A 301 25.48 4.73 -12.94
C PRO A 301 24.68 5.29 -14.14
N GLY A 302 23.86 6.33 -13.94
CA GLY A 302 23.23 7.09 -15.03
C GLY A 302 21.71 6.99 -15.19
N LEU A 303 21.01 6.26 -14.32
CA LEU A 303 19.55 6.33 -14.15
C LEU A 303 19.26 6.81 -12.72
N GLU A 304 19.75 8.00 -12.39
CA GLU A 304 19.30 8.71 -11.20
C GLU A 304 17.92 9.30 -11.54
N PRO A 305 16.84 8.97 -10.83
CA PRO A 305 15.66 9.83 -10.83
C PRO A 305 16.09 11.23 -10.39
N ALA A 306 15.45 12.27 -10.91
CA ALA A 306 15.85 13.68 -10.76
C ALA A 306 15.71 14.25 -9.33
N SER A 307 16.02 13.48 -8.29
CA SER A 307 16.02 13.91 -6.90
C SER A 307 17.21 13.38 -6.10
N SER A 308 18.42 13.51 -6.62
CA SER A 308 19.60 13.74 -5.76
C SER A 308 20.78 14.25 -6.57
N ASN A 309 21.26 15.45 -6.22
CA ASN A 309 22.54 15.98 -6.66
C ASN A 309 23.67 15.05 -6.14
N ALA A 310 24.06 14.06 -6.95
CA ALA A 310 25.26 13.27 -6.71
C ALA A 310 26.17 13.38 -7.93
N GLN A 311 27.13 14.31 -7.87
CA GLN A 311 28.20 14.41 -8.85
C GLN A 311 29.06 13.14 -8.79
N SER A 312 29.21 12.52 -9.96
CA SER A 312 30.07 11.37 -10.26
C SER A 312 31.53 11.66 -9.92
N SER A 313 32.17 10.76 -9.17
CA SER A 313 33.61 10.55 -9.24
C SER A 313 33.91 9.12 -9.67
N ASN A 314 34.56 9.00 -10.83
CA ASN A 314 35.08 7.76 -11.40
C ASN A 314 35.92 6.98 -10.38
N GLN A 315 35.59 5.70 -10.16
CA GLN A 315 36.61 4.68 -9.90
C GLN A 315 36.11 3.28 -10.29
N SER A 316 37.07 2.55 -10.84
CA SER A 316 36.97 1.35 -11.66
C SER A 316 36.59 0.07 -10.92
N ARG A 317 35.75 -0.74 -11.59
CA ARG A 317 35.74 -2.22 -11.67
C ARG A 317 36.30 -2.99 -10.47
N GLN A 318 35.40 -3.63 -9.72
CA GLN A 318 35.44 -5.07 -9.46
C GLN A 318 34.07 -5.56 -9.00
N GLY A 319 33.60 -6.64 -9.63
CA GLY A 319 32.28 -7.21 -9.39
C GLY A 319 32.20 -7.93 -8.06
N LEU A 320 31.20 -7.59 -7.28
CA LEU A 320 30.49 -8.45 -6.33
C LEU A 320 29.28 -7.61 -5.89
N GLY A 321 28.08 -8.05 -6.26
CA GLY A 321 26.80 -7.44 -5.89
C GLY A 321 26.49 -7.64 -4.41
N SER A 322 27.40 -7.23 -3.53
CA SER A 322 27.17 -7.17 -2.10
C SER A 322 26.76 -5.76 -1.74
N SER A 323 25.55 -5.64 -1.20
CA SER A 323 25.10 -4.48 -0.44
C SER A 323 26.25 -3.96 0.44
N LEU A 324 26.76 -2.76 0.15
CA LEU A 324 27.79 -2.10 0.96
C LEU A 324 27.29 -1.64 2.35
N VAL A 325 26.13 -2.15 2.80
CA VAL A 325 25.72 -2.10 4.20
C VAL A 325 25.38 -3.53 4.65
N PRO A 326 26.20 -4.18 5.49
CA PRO A 326 26.03 -5.57 5.91
C PRO A 326 24.78 -5.83 6.79
N TYR A 327 23.87 -4.86 6.92
CA TYR A 327 22.72 -4.88 7.83
C TYR A 327 21.35 -4.64 7.15
N MET A 328 21.32 -4.42 5.82
CA MET A 328 20.07 -4.22 5.08
C MET A 328 19.71 -5.50 4.32
N GLU A 329 18.74 -6.23 4.85
CA GLU A 329 18.10 -7.32 4.13
C GLU A 329 16.92 -6.79 3.32
N LYS A 330 16.70 -7.35 2.13
CA LYS A 330 15.63 -6.93 1.22
C LYS A 330 14.88 -8.12 0.63
N ARG A 331 13.62 -7.90 0.28
CA ARG A 331 12.78 -8.80 -0.51
C ARG A 331 12.21 -8.05 -1.71
N ILE A 332 12.07 -8.74 -2.83
CA ILE A 332 11.50 -8.19 -4.06
C ILE A 332 10.34 -9.08 -4.51
N LYS A 333 9.25 -8.46 -4.95
CA LYS A 333 8.13 -9.08 -5.66
C LYS A 333 8.06 -8.45 -7.06
N VAL A 334 8.03 -9.31 -8.08
CA VAL A 334 7.87 -8.90 -9.48
C VAL A 334 6.52 -9.41 -9.97
N THR A 335 5.73 -8.55 -10.59
CA THR A 335 4.41 -8.85 -11.15
C THR A 335 4.40 -8.47 -12.62
N GLY A 336 3.78 -9.30 -13.46
CA GLY A 336 3.82 -9.11 -14.92
C GLY A 336 5.10 -9.65 -15.55
N GLY A 337 5.04 -9.79 -16.87
CA GLY A 337 6.10 -10.30 -17.73
C GLY A 337 5.99 -11.80 -17.95
N ASP A 338 6.59 -12.27 -19.04
CA ASP A 338 6.72 -13.71 -19.29
C ASP A 338 7.51 -14.40 -18.17
N SER A 339 7.38 -15.72 -18.06
CA SER A 339 8.00 -16.51 -16.98
C SER A 339 9.51 -16.30 -16.88
N ASP A 340 10.18 -16.23 -18.02
CA ASP A 340 11.64 -16.19 -18.10
C ASP A 340 12.15 -14.80 -17.71
N SER A 341 11.54 -13.74 -18.25
CA SER A 341 11.92 -12.36 -17.93
C SER A 341 11.61 -11.99 -16.48
N LYS A 342 10.48 -12.45 -15.94
CA LYS A 342 10.10 -12.30 -14.53
C LYS A 342 11.09 -12.99 -13.59
N GLN A 343 11.48 -14.23 -13.90
CA GLN A 343 12.46 -14.98 -13.11
C GLN A 343 13.86 -14.34 -13.21
N LEU A 344 14.24 -13.89 -14.41
CA LEU A 344 15.52 -13.22 -14.65
C LEU A 344 15.63 -11.93 -13.83
N LEU A 345 14.58 -11.09 -13.82
CA LEU A 345 14.57 -9.85 -13.03
C LEU A 345 14.59 -10.13 -11.53
N SER A 346 13.83 -11.14 -11.07
CA SER A 346 13.81 -11.54 -9.66
C SER A 346 15.18 -11.99 -9.14
N THR A 347 15.99 -12.61 -10.01
CA THR A 347 17.31 -13.17 -9.66
C THR A 347 18.46 -12.18 -9.88
N LYS A 348 18.60 -11.61 -11.08
CA LYS A 348 19.72 -10.72 -11.43
C LYS A 348 19.56 -9.32 -10.89
N GLN A 349 18.33 -8.79 -10.90
CA GLN A 349 17.99 -7.46 -10.42
C GLN A 349 18.86 -6.36 -11.06
N ASP A 350 19.22 -6.56 -12.33
CA ASP A 350 20.01 -5.60 -13.10
C ASP A 350 19.15 -4.96 -14.19
N ALA A 351 19.63 -3.83 -14.70
CA ALA A 351 18.86 -3.07 -15.68
C ALA A 351 18.72 -3.75 -17.06
N SER A 352 19.53 -4.77 -17.39
CA SER A 352 19.29 -5.59 -18.59
C SER A 352 18.09 -6.50 -18.39
N SER A 353 18.02 -7.18 -17.24
CA SER A 353 16.87 -8.00 -16.86
C SER A 353 15.59 -7.18 -16.73
N PHE A 354 15.69 -5.94 -16.22
CA PHE A 354 14.57 -5.00 -16.17
C PHE A 354 14.09 -4.62 -17.58
N SER A 355 15.01 -4.30 -18.49
CA SER A 355 14.65 -3.98 -19.88
C SER A 355 13.97 -5.13 -20.59
N THR A 356 14.43 -6.37 -20.39
CA THR A 356 13.79 -7.57 -20.95
C THR A 356 12.39 -7.76 -20.39
N TRP A 357 12.23 -7.65 -19.07
CA TRP A 357 10.93 -7.72 -18.41
C TRP A 357 9.96 -6.64 -18.92
N MET A 358 10.39 -5.38 -18.95
CA MET A 358 9.57 -4.26 -19.45
C MET A 358 9.06 -4.50 -20.88
N ALA A 359 9.92 -5.05 -21.75
CA ALA A 359 9.56 -5.32 -23.14
C ALA A 359 8.47 -6.40 -23.28
N SER A 360 8.39 -7.34 -22.33
CA SER A 360 7.41 -8.43 -22.34
C SER A 360 6.02 -8.01 -21.86
N LEU A 361 5.89 -6.92 -21.08
CA LEU A 361 4.67 -6.57 -20.37
C LEU A 361 3.44 -6.32 -21.25
N ARG A 362 3.65 -5.87 -22.50
CA ARG A 362 2.53 -5.66 -23.42
C ARG A 362 1.88 -6.98 -23.86
N ALA A 363 2.67 -8.05 -23.92
CA ALA A 363 2.24 -9.40 -24.30
C ALA A 363 1.81 -10.23 -23.10
N SER A 364 2.50 -10.06 -21.96
CA SER A 364 2.26 -10.81 -20.74
C SER A 364 2.05 -9.86 -19.55
N PRO A 365 0.98 -9.04 -19.55
CA PRO A 365 0.67 -8.20 -18.41
C PRO A 365 0.04 -9.03 -17.26
N ASP A 366 0.08 -8.47 -16.07
CA ASP A 366 -0.52 -9.05 -14.86
C ASP A 366 -1.16 -7.92 -14.00
N LEU A 367 -1.85 -8.26 -12.92
CA LEU A 367 -2.56 -7.35 -12.03
C LEU A 367 -1.59 -6.34 -11.39
N VAL A 368 -1.74 -5.06 -11.72
CA VAL A 368 -1.03 -3.96 -11.05
C VAL A 368 -1.90 -3.35 -9.96
N SER A 369 -3.16 -3.03 -10.30
CA SER A 369 -4.18 -2.65 -9.32
C SER A 369 -5.54 -3.14 -9.80
N TYR A 370 -6.47 -3.37 -8.88
CA TYR A 370 -7.69 -4.12 -9.20
C TYR A 370 -8.81 -3.84 -8.21
N SER A 371 -10.04 -4.10 -8.62
CA SER A 371 -11.21 -4.08 -7.74
C SER A 371 -11.68 -5.51 -7.48
N LEU A 372 -12.14 -5.76 -6.26
CA LEU A 372 -12.59 -7.06 -5.79
C LEU A 372 -14.08 -7.06 -5.49
N MET A 373 -14.76 -8.15 -5.84
CA MET A 373 -16.10 -8.44 -5.34
C MET A 373 -16.06 -9.68 -4.42
N PRO A 374 -16.78 -9.66 -3.28
CA PRO A 374 -16.82 -10.82 -2.39
C PRO A 374 -17.40 -12.05 -3.08
N ILE A 375 -16.84 -13.23 -2.84
CA ILE A 375 -17.25 -14.45 -3.56
C ILE A 375 -18.73 -14.85 -3.35
N HIS A 376 -19.35 -14.37 -2.26
CA HIS A 376 -20.75 -14.63 -1.96
C HIS A 376 -21.73 -13.89 -2.89
N THR A 377 -21.30 -12.84 -3.60
CA THR A 377 -22.16 -12.10 -4.55
C THR A 377 -22.50 -12.93 -5.79
N LEU A 378 -21.71 -13.96 -6.09
CA LEU A 378 -21.96 -14.91 -7.19
C LEU A 378 -23.04 -15.95 -6.85
N VAL A 379 -23.50 -15.98 -5.60
CA VAL A 379 -24.62 -16.83 -5.18
C VAL A 379 -25.93 -16.09 -5.44
N ARG A 380 -26.91 -16.81 -6.01
CA ARG A 380 -28.21 -16.21 -6.37
C ARG A 380 -28.93 -15.65 -5.13
N PRO A 381 -29.59 -14.47 -5.24
CA PRO A 381 -30.41 -13.93 -4.17
C PRO A 381 -31.47 -14.93 -3.71
N GLY A 382 -31.61 -15.07 -2.38
CA GLY A 382 -32.56 -15.99 -1.75
C GLY A 382 -32.02 -17.41 -1.49
N ASP A 383 -30.82 -17.74 -1.96
CA ASP A 383 -30.13 -18.97 -1.55
C ASP A 383 -29.48 -18.77 -0.17
N PRO A 384 -29.80 -19.60 0.85
CA PRO A 384 -29.22 -19.47 2.20
C PRO A 384 -27.69 -19.58 2.22
N ARG A 385 -27.07 -20.22 1.21
CA ARG A 385 -25.61 -20.30 1.08
C ARG A 385 -24.96 -18.93 0.89
N GLN A 386 -25.69 -17.92 0.39
CA GLN A 386 -25.17 -16.57 0.18
C GLN A 386 -24.72 -15.96 1.51
N GLU A 387 -25.62 -15.95 2.51
CA GLU A 387 -25.32 -15.41 3.84
C GLU A 387 -24.31 -16.29 4.60
N ALA A 388 -24.42 -17.62 4.45
CA ALA A 388 -23.44 -18.53 5.05
C ALA A 388 -22.01 -18.32 4.48
N LEU A 389 -21.88 -18.04 3.18
CA LEU A 389 -20.60 -17.75 2.55
C LEU A 389 -20.09 -16.36 2.93
N ARG A 390 -20.97 -15.36 3.04
CA ARG A 390 -20.65 -14.02 3.54
C ARG A 390 -20.06 -14.08 4.96
N GLN A 391 -20.71 -14.83 5.85
CA GLN A 391 -20.23 -15.07 7.21
C GLN A 391 -18.89 -15.82 7.22
N ALA A 392 -18.73 -16.84 6.37
CA ALA A 392 -17.48 -17.58 6.24
C ALA A 392 -16.30 -16.68 5.83
N VAL A 393 -16.51 -15.81 4.83
CA VAL A 393 -15.48 -14.86 4.38
C VAL A 393 -15.12 -13.88 5.51
N LYS A 394 -16.13 -13.34 6.21
CA LYS A 394 -15.94 -12.43 7.33
C LYS A 394 -15.08 -13.05 8.43
N GLU A 395 -15.40 -14.27 8.87
CA GLU A 395 -14.64 -15.00 9.88
C GLU A 395 -13.23 -15.31 9.41
N TYR A 396 -13.08 -15.84 8.18
CA TYR A 396 -11.78 -16.19 7.61
C TYR A 396 -10.84 -14.98 7.55
N VAL A 397 -11.30 -13.85 6.98
CA VAL A 397 -10.49 -12.64 6.83
C VAL A 397 -10.11 -12.07 8.21
N ALA A 398 -11.06 -12.03 9.15
CA ALA A 398 -10.80 -11.52 10.50
C ALA A 398 -9.76 -12.35 11.26
N GLU A 399 -9.77 -13.67 11.09
CA GLU A 399 -8.80 -14.57 11.71
C GLU A 399 -7.41 -14.52 11.07
N GLN A 400 -7.34 -14.47 9.73
CA GLN A 400 -6.06 -14.36 9.03
C GLN A 400 -5.41 -13.00 9.28
N GLY A 401 -6.20 -11.94 9.32
CA GLY A 401 -5.78 -10.59 9.64
C GLY A 401 -5.22 -10.45 11.06
N HIS A 402 -5.77 -11.18 12.03
CA HIS A 402 -5.29 -11.12 13.41
C HIS A 402 -3.82 -11.53 13.53
N ARG A 403 -3.00 -10.58 13.98
CA ARG A 403 -1.63 -10.84 14.42
C ARG A 403 -1.68 -11.57 15.77
N LYS A 404 -0.99 -12.71 15.87
CA LYS A 404 -1.00 -13.55 17.08
C LYS A 404 -0.08 -13.07 18.21
N SER A 405 0.97 -12.28 17.91
CA SER A 405 1.90 -11.81 18.95
C SER A 405 2.89 -10.74 18.45
N CYS A 406 3.16 -9.75 19.31
CA CYS A 406 4.30 -8.83 19.23
C CYS A 406 5.40 -9.36 20.18
N SER A 407 6.67 -9.22 19.79
CA SER A 407 7.83 -9.78 20.50
C SER A 407 8.07 -9.19 21.90
N GLY A 408 7.46 -8.05 22.23
CA GLY A 408 7.51 -7.47 23.58
C GLY A 408 6.65 -6.24 23.77
N SER A 409 6.51 -5.80 25.03
CA SER A 409 5.93 -4.49 25.37
C SER A 409 6.85 -3.36 24.91
N CYS A 410 6.30 -2.17 24.68
CA CYS A 410 7.12 -1.01 24.34
C CYS A 410 8.19 -0.73 25.42
N PRO A 411 9.38 -0.23 25.02
CA PRO A 411 10.44 0.14 25.96
C PRO A 411 9.95 1.11 27.05
N GLN A 412 10.65 1.16 28.20
CA GLN A 412 10.27 2.05 29.30
C GLN A 412 10.07 3.50 28.83
N GLY A 413 8.88 4.07 29.10
CA GLY A 413 8.49 5.41 28.66
C GLY A 413 7.85 5.47 27.26
N GLY A 414 7.76 4.35 26.56
CA GLY A 414 7.01 4.19 25.32
C GLY A 414 5.56 3.77 25.56
N ARG A 415 4.69 4.17 24.64
CA ARG A 415 3.27 3.75 24.58
C ARG A 415 3.03 3.03 23.26
N ALA A 416 2.36 1.88 23.35
CA ALA A 416 1.89 1.15 22.17
C ALA A 416 0.77 1.93 21.49
N ASP A 417 0.70 1.84 20.17
CA ASP A 417 -0.43 2.31 19.41
C ASP A 417 -1.67 1.46 19.75
N ALA A 418 -2.85 2.10 19.79
CA ALA A 418 -4.10 1.43 20.17
C ALA A 418 -4.55 0.38 19.15
N PHE A 419 -4.18 0.59 17.89
CA PHE A 419 -4.54 -0.25 16.75
C PHE A 419 -3.39 -1.18 16.37
N ASP A 420 -2.13 -0.74 16.54
CA ASP A 420 -0.97 -1.57 16.28
C ASP A 420 -0.07 -1.72 17.51
N PRO A 421 -0.26 -2.78 18.34
CA PRO A 421 0.53 -2.99 19.55
C PRO A 421 2.04 -3.09 19.34
N CYS A 422 2.49 -3.36 18.10
CA CYS A 422 3.91 -3.42 17.74
C CYS A 422 4.50 -2.05 17.39
N LYS A 423 3.64 -1.08 17.09
CA LYS A 423 4.05 0.31 16.90
C LYS A 423 4.19 1.00 18.25
N CYS A 424 5.42 1.39 18.58
CA CYS A 424 5.73 2.09 19.83
C CYS A 424 6.07 3.55 19.57
N SER A 425 5.37 4.43 20.28
CA SER A 425 5.66 5.87 20.34
C SER A 425 6.35 6.24 21.65
N CYS A 426 7.39 7.06 21.59
CA CYS A 426 8.05 7.61 22.77
C CYS A 426 7.95 9.13 22.79
N SER A 427 7.70 9.70 23.97
CA SER A 427 7.94 11.13 24.18
C SER A 427 9.44 11.36 24.05
N GLY A 428 9.87 11.90 22.90
CA GLY A 428 11.28 12.15 22.60
C GLY A 428 11.95 12.85 23.79
N ASN A 429 13.09 12.32 24.22
CA ASN A 429 13.84 12.88 25.33
C ASN A 429 15.33 13.03 24.89
N PRO A 430 16.20 13.63 25.70
CA PRO A 430 17.60 13.80 25.32
C PRO A 430 18.34 12.48 25.00
N LEU A 431 17.84 11.35 25.51
CA LEU A 431 18.43 10.01 25.35
C LEU A 431 17.82 9.24 24.15
N THR A 432 16.51 9.33 23.93
CA THR A 432 15.77 8.51 22.95
C THR A 432 14.95 9.36 21.96
N ASN A 433 14.89 8.92 20.70
CA ASN A 433 14.04 9.52 19.66
C ASN A 433 12.55 9.12 19.82
N SER A 434 11.70 9.62 18.92
CA SER A 434 10.25 9.32 18.88
C SER A 434 9.94 7.83 18.68
N MET A 435 10.89 7.07 18.13
CA MET A 435 10.81 5.62 17.90
C MET A 435 11.39 4.81 19.07
N CYS A 436 11.64 5.42 20.23
CA CYS A 436 12.22 4.76 21.41
C CYS A 436 13.65 4.23 21.21
N CYS A 437 14.38 4.72 20.21
CA CYS A 437 15.77 4.34 19.95
C CYS A 437 16.74 5.38 20.53
N SER A 438 17.87 4.93 21.07
CA SER A 438 18.93 5.80 21.58
C SER A 438 19.45 6.74 20.49
N ARG A 439 19.58 8.04 20.79
CA ARG A 439 20.05 9.05 19.82
C ARG A 439 21.55 8.98 19.55
N LYS A 440 22.33 8.44 20.51
CA LYS A 440 23.78 8.29 20.44
C LYS A 440 24.19 6.97 21.09
N TRP A 441 25.31 6.42 20.62
CA TRP A 441 25.97 5.28 21.23
C TRP A 441 26.51 5.63 22.63
N GLY A 442 26.56 4.63 23.53
CA GLY A 442 27.12 4.79 24.88
C GLY A 442 26.24 5.54 25.88
N MET A 443 25.00 5.87 25.51
CA MET A 443 24.07 6.56 26.41
C MET A 443 23.52 5.60 27.47
N ALA A 444 23.73 5.94 28.75
CA ALA A 444 23.25 5.16 29.89
C ALA A 444 22.71 6.07 31.00
N ARG A 445 21.75 5.56 31.79
CA ARG A 445 21.28 6.24 33.00
C ARG A 445 22.06 5.72 34.21
N LEU A 446 23.04 6.51 34.67
CA LEU A 446 23.78 6.22 35.89
C LEU A 446 23.03 6.76 37.11
N LYS A 447 22.72 5.89 38.09
CA LYS A 447 22.24 6.29 39.42
C LYS A 447 23.36 6.03 40.43
N VAL A 448 23.93 7.10 40.99
CA VAL A 448 24.97 7.00 42.02
C VAL A 448 24.32 7.16 43.39
N HIS A 449 24.49 6.16 44.25
CA HIS A 449 24.04 6.21 45.64
C HIS A 449 25.28 6.41 46.52
N VAL A 450 25.30 7.51 47.28
CA VAL A 450 26.35 7.75 48.27
C VAL A 450 26.04 6.90 49.50
N LEU A 451 26.86 5.88 49.74
CA LEU A 451 26.62 4.89 50.81
C LEU A 451 27.13 5.34 52.18
N ARG A 452 28.29 6.00 52.21
CA ARG A 452 28.87 6.60 53.43
C ARG A 452 29.79 7.75 53.07
N ALA A 453 29.99 8.66 54.02
CA ALA A 453 31.05 9.64 53.99
C ALA A 453 31.80 9.58 55.33
N GLU A 454 33.12 9.55 55.29
CA GLU A 454 33.99 9.45 56.48
C GLU A 454 34.98 10.63 56.49
N GLY A 455 35.36 11.07 57.69
CA GLY A 455 36.37 12.13 57.86
C GLY A 455 35.95 13.54 57.43
N LEU A 456 34.64 13.82 57.32
CA LEU A 456 34.14 15.16 56.98
C LEU A 456 34.30 16.10 58.19
N SER A 457 35.12 17.14 58.06
CA SER A 457 35.21 18.23 59.02
C SER A 457 34.55 19.50 58.45
N GLY A 458 33.72 20.16 59.26
CA GLY A 458 33.18 21.47 58.95
C GLY A 458 33.77 22.52 59.89
N THR A 459 34.31 23.61 59.36
CA THR A 459 34.55 24.82 60.17
C THR A 459 33.29 25.68 60.17
N PRO A 460 32.92 26.29 61.32
CA PRO A 460 31.68 27.03 61.46
C PRO A 460 31.84 28.45 60.91
N SER A 461 31.60 28.66 59.61
CA SER A 461 31.21 29.99 59.08
C SER A 461 30.85 29.93 57.60
N CYS A 462 29.64 30.36 57.27
CA CYS A 462 29.09 30.43 55.91
C CYS A 462 29.96 31.22 54.91
N HIS A 463 30.33 30.61 53.79
CA HIS A 463 29.85 30.92 52.42
C HIS A 463 30.79 30.32 51.35
N ARG A 464 30.16 29.81 50.28
CA ARG A 464 30.70 29.49 48.93
C ARG A 464 31.37 28.12 48.68
N ARG A 465 30.57 27.30 47.95
CA ARG A 465 30.80 26.56 46.69
C ARG A 465 32.05 25.66 46.58
N LEU A 466 31.82 24.40 46.19
CA LEU A 466 32.58 23.72 45.13
C LEU A 466 31.77 22.53 44.56
N ARG A 467 31.40 22.61 43.29
CA ARG A 467 31.14 21.45 42.44
C ARG A 467 32.47 21.16 41.73
N GLU A 468 33.09 20.06 42.09
CA GLU A 468 34.11 19.42 41.24
C GLU A 468 33.78 17.93 41.18
N VAL A 469 33.20 17.51 40.07
CA VAL A 469 33.07 16.10 39.71
C VAL A 469 34.19 15.83 38.73
N LEU A 470 35.28 15.24 39.21
CA LEU A 470 36.30 14.66 38.34
C LEU A 470 35.73 13.39 37.73
N LEU A 471 35.42 13.44 36.43
CA LEU A 471 35.08 12.26 35.64
C LEU A 471 36.36 11.47 35.34
N PRO A 472 36.38 10.14 35.50
CA PRO A 472 37.43 9.32 34.89
C PRO A 472 37.23 9.29 33.36
N ARG A 473 38.33 9.39 32.61
CA ARG A 473 38.33 9.13 31.16
C ARG A 473 37.83 7.71 30.89
N PRO A 474 37.06 7.47 29.81
CA PRO A 474 36.70 6.12 29.43
C PRO A 474 37.98 5.35 29.05
N GLY A 475 38.29 4.30 29.81
CA GLY A 475 39.24 3.29 29.39
C GLY A 475 38.68 2.56 28.18
N ALA A 476 39.50 2.38 27.16
CA ALA A 476 39.23 1.46 26.07
C ALA A 476 38.96 0.08 26.68
N ALA A 477 37.74 -0.43 26.51
CA ALA A 477 37.45 -1.83 26.75
C ALA A 477 37.91 -2.60 25.51
N ASP A 478 38.96 -3.40 25.67
CA ASP A 478 39.30 -4.48 24.75
C ASP A 478 38.11 -5.44 24.69
N GLY A 479 37.42 -5.44 23.56
CA GLY A 479 36.38 -6.40 23.24
C GLY A 479 36.96 -7.59 22.50
N HIS A 480 37.44 -8.58 23.25
CA HIS A 480 37.38 -9.97 22.80
C HIS A 480 36.01 -10.53 23.20
N HIS A 481 35.11 -10.66 22.22
CA HIS A 481 34.30 -11.86 21.97
C HIS A 481 33.43 -11.71 20.72
#